data_AF-A0A930TR69-F1
#
_entry.id   AF-A0A930TR69-F1
#
_cell.length_a   1.000
_cell.length_b   1.000
_cell.length_c   1.000
_cell.angle_alpha   90.00
_cell.angle_beta   90.00
_cell.angle_gamma   90.00
#
_symmetry.space_group_name_H-M   'P 1'
#
loop_
_entity.id
_entity.type
_entity.pdbx_description
1 polymer ?
#
loop_
_entity_poly.entity_id
_entity_poly.type
_entity_poly.pdbx_seq_one_letter_code
_entity_poly.pdbx_strand_id
1 'polypeptide(L)' 'PAFETDIYEAIAPRQVVAARNSFGGTGFDQVRIALESARSRMAET' A
#
# COMPACT_ATOMS: atom_id res chain seq x y z
N PRO A 1 -17.41 23.27 8.90
CA PRO A 1 -17.00 21.86 8.74
C PRO A 1 -16.24 21.38 9.98
N ALA A 2 -16.87 20.55 10.80
CA ALA A 2 -16.14 19.78 11.81
C ALA A 2 -15.72 18.48 11.14
N PHE A 3 -14.41 18.29 10.93
CA PHE A 3 -13.91 16.97 10.61
C PHE A 3 -14.24 16.06 11.79
N GLU A 4 -14.72 14.85 11.52
CA GLU A 4 -14.97 13.87 12.58
C GLU A 4 -13.65 13.47 13.25
N THR A 5 -13.72 13.02 14.50
CA THR A 5 -12.53 12.65 15.29
C THR A 5 -11.74 11.48 14.68
N ASP A 6 -12.39 10.68 13.83
CA ASP A 6 -11.80 9.55 13.10
C ASP A 6 -10.81 9.99 12.00
N ILE A 7 -10.82 11.26 11.59
CA ILE A 7 -9.97 11.76 10.51
C ILE A 7 -8.48 11.56 10.82
N TYR A 8 -8.07 11.71 12.08
CA TYR A 8 -6.68 11.58 12.48
C TYR A 8 -6.18 10.14 12.35
N GLU A 9 -7.04 9.16 12.62
CA GLU A 9 -6.72 7.75 12.39
C GLU A 9 -6.69 7.44 10.89
N ALA A 10 -7.65 7.98 10.12
CA ALA A 10 -7.73 7.78 8.67
C ALA A 10 -6.52 8.36 7.92
N ILE A 11 -5.99 9.51 8.37
CA ILE A 11 -4.83 10.17 7.75
C ILE A 11 -3.49 9.79 8.40
N ALA A 12 -3.49 8.92 9.41
CA ALA A 12 -2.25 8.45 10.02
C ALA A 12 -1.32 7.87 8.93
N PRO A 13 0.00 8.13 8.96
CA PRO A 13 0.91 7.73 7.88
C PRO A 13 0.81 6.26 7.48
N ARG A 14 0.56 5.38 8.44
CA ARG A 14 0.34 3.95 8.18
C ARG A 14 -0.93 3.69 7.36
N GLN A 15 -2.04 4.36 7.68
CA GLN A 15 -3.32 4.15 7.00
C GLN A 15 -3.33 4.72 5.60
N VAL A 16 -2.72 5.89 5.40
CA VAL A 16 -2.65 6.48 4.05
C VAL A 16 -1.81 5.63 3.09
N VAL A 17 -0.77 4.95 3.57
CA VAL A 17 -0.01 3.98 2.77
C VAL A 17 -0.85 2.72 2.53
N ALA A 18 -1.46 2.15 3.57
CA ALA A 18 -2.30 0.96 3.44
C ALA A 18 -3.46 1.15 2.43
N ALA A 19 -4.06 2.34 2.39
CA ALA A 19 -5.15 2.67 1.48
C ALA A 19 -4.76 2.69 -0.01
N ARG A 20 -3.46 2.76 -0.35
CA ARG A 20 -2.96 2.74 -1.74
C ARG A 20 -2.87 1.31 -2.30
N ASN A 21 -3.95 0.55 -2.18
CA ASN A 21 -3.98 -0.90 -2.48
C ASN A 21 -4.47 -1.26 -3.89
N SER A 22 -4.62 -0.29 -4.80
CA SER A 22 -4.88 -0.56 -6.22
C SER A 22 -3.67 -1.23 -6.89
N PHE A 23 -3.89 -1.91 -8.03
CA PHE A 23 -2.79 -2.53 -8.79
C PHE A 23 -1.62 -1.55 -9.04
N GLY A 24 -0.41 -1.98 -8.67
CA GLY A 24 0.82 -1.16 -8.81
C GLY A 24 0.95 -0.05 -7.76
N GLY A 25 0.07 -0.01 -6.76
CA GLY A 25 0.11 0.95 -5.65
C GLY A 25 1.20 0.66 -4.61
N THR A 26 1.29 1.53 -3.60
CA THR A 26 2.27 1.45 -2.51
C THR A 26 1.73 0.78 -1.25
N GLY A 27 0.49 0.30 -1.28
CA GLY A 27 -0.09 -0.49 -0.20
C GLY A 27 0.76 -1.73 0.07
N PHE A 28 0.82 -2.15 1.33
CA PHE A 28 1.70 -3.24 1.76
C PHE A 28 1.47 -4.54 1.00
N ASP A 29 0.22 -4.82 0.60
CA ASP A 29 -0.12 -6.00 -0.20
C ASP A 29 0.39 -5.89 -1.64
N GLN A 30 0.25 -4.72 -2.27
CA GLN A 30 0.80 -4.45 -3.60
C GLN A 30 2.32 -4.54 -3.63
N VAL A 31 3.01 -4.02 -2.61
CA VAL A 31 4.47 -4.14 -2.50
C VAL A 31 4.89 -5.61 -2.38
N ARG A 32 4.15 -6.42 -1.62
CA ARG A 32 4.41 -7.88 -1.52
C ARG A 32 4.31 -8.56 -2.89
N ILE A 33 3.23 -8.30 -3.63
CA ILE A 33 3.02 -8.81 -5.00
C ILE A 33 4.14 -8.36 -5.95
N ALA A 34 4.55 -7.08 -5.87
CA ALA A 34 5.61 -6.53 -6.70
C ALA A 34 6.96 -7.20 -6.43
N LEU A 35 7.28 -7.45 -5.16
CA LEU A 35 8.50 -8.16 -4.77
C LEU A 35 8.50 -9.61 -5.23
N GLU A 36 7.38 -10.33 -5.09
CA GLU A 36 7.23 -11.69 -5.60
C GLU A 36 7.43 -11.72 -7.12
N SER A 37 6.76 -10.82 -7.84
CA SER A 37 6.89 -10.71 -9.30
C SER A 37 8.33 -10.40 -9.75
N ALA A 38 9.04 -9.53 -9.03
CA ALA A 38 10.43 -9.21 -9.30
C ALA A 38 11.33 -10.43 -9.10
N ARG A 39 11.15 -11.17 -8.00
CA ARG A 39 11.91 -12.39 -7.71
C ARG A 39 11.72 -13.45 -8.78
N SER A 40 10.48 -13.68 -9.25
CA SER A 40 10.22 -14.64 -10.32
C SER A 40 10.98 -14.29 -11.59
N ARG A 41 10.92 -13.03 -12.03
CA ARG A 41 11.64 -12.56 -13.24
C ARG A 41 13.15 -12.70 -13.13
N MET A 42 13.71 -12.45 -11.94
CA MET A 42 15.14 -12.62 -11.70
C MET A 42 15.58 -14.08 -11.69
N ALA A 43 14.70 -15.02 -11.34
CA ALA A 43 14.98 -16.45 -11.35
C ALA A 43 14.86 -17.09 -12.74
N GLU A 44 14.18 -16.43 -13.68
CA GLU A 44 14.00 -16.86 -15.07
C GLU A 44 15.19 -16.49 -16.00
N THR A 45 16.16 -15.72 -15.50
CA THR A 45 17.37 -15.28 -16.24
C THR A 45 18.59 -16.08 -15.82
#